data_AF-A0A0A5G372-F1
#
_entry.id   AF-A0A0A5G372-F1
#
_cell.length_a   1.000
_cell.length_b   1.000
_cell.length_c   1.000
_cell.angle_alpha   90.00
_cell.angle_beta   90.00
_cell.angle_gamma   90.00
#
_symmetry.space_group_name_H-M   'P 1'
#
loop_
_entity.id
_entity.type
_entity.pdbx_description
1 polymer ?
#
loop_
_entity_poly.entity_id
_entity_poly.type
_entity_poly.pdbx_seq_one_letter_code
_entity_poly.pdbx_strand_id
1 'polypeptide(L)'
;MNFMNLPKYMEIELEKMNETIQPLLKKVSKYTFGSVLLISFAIFNLISVMFYGESTPTTLSLIILAFVGAFGMALNKEKKVYKQEINQKGNEYIMGRMKNSRTLSEQRIDHYIKDVKQQNTLALNLFYSFLTEEEEVKNKALYG
;
A
#
# COMPACT_ATOMS: atom_id res chain seq x y z
N MET A 1 -9.55 5.06 -2.10
CA MET A 1 -10.20 3.80 -2.49
C MET A 1 -11.65 4.14 -2.77
N ASN A 2 -12.21 3.68 -3.89
CA ASN A 2 -13.62 3.94 -4.19
C ASN A 2 -14.41 2.71 -3.72
N PHE A 3 -15.20 2.84 -2.66
CA PHE A 3 -15.87 1.74 -1.96
C PHE A 3 -17.29 1.46 -2.48
N MET A 4 -17.61 1.91 -3.70
CA MET A 4 -18.96 2.08 -4.24
C MET A 4 -19.89 0.84 -4.29
N ASN A 5 -19.50 -0.33 -3.78
CA ASN A 5 -20.35 -1.51 -3.70
C ASN A 5 -20.17 -2.32 -2.40
N LEU A 6 -19.51 -1.76 -1.37
CA LEU A 6 -19.34 -2.45 -0.10
C LEU A 6 -20.53 -2.19 0.84
N PRO A 7 -20.93 -3.18 1.65
CA PRO A 7 -21.82 -2.94 2.76
C PRO A 7 -21.25 -1.88 3.71
N LYS A 8 -22.13 -1.05 4.28
CA LYS A 8 -21.75 0.09 5.13
C LYS A 8 -20.82 -0.29 6.29
N TYR A 9 -21.00 -1.46 6.89
CA TYR A 9 -20.13 -1.93 7.98
C TYR A 9 -18.69 -2.19 7.52
N MET A 10 -18.50 -2.68 6.29
CA MET A 10 -17.19 -2.89 5.70
C MET A 10 -16.54 -1.56 5.31
N GLU A 11 -17.32 -0.64 4.74
CA GLU A 11 -16.84 0.70 4.36
C GLU A 11 -16.25 1.45 5.58
N ILE A 12 -16.96 1.44 6.70
CA ILE A 12 -16.51 2.08 7.95
C ILE A 12 -15.17 1.50 8.43
N GLU A 13 -15.01 0.17 8.40
CA GLU A 13 -13.76 -0.47 8.85
C GLU A 13 -12.59 -0.19 7.91
N LEU A 14 -12.86 -0.11 6.60
CA LEU A 14 -11.85 0.28 5.61
C LEU A 14 -11.46 1.75 5.71
N GLU A 15 -12.40 2.63 6.05
CA GLU A 15 -12.11 4.04 6.26
C GLU A 15 -11.18 4.24 7.45
N LYS A 16 -11.45 3.61 8.59
CA LYS A 16 -10.58 3.62 9.78
C LYS A 16 -9.19 3.03 9.50
N MET A 17 -9.13 1.91 8.77
CA MET A 17 -7.86 1.35 8.33
C MET A 17 -7.10 2.35 7.45
N ASN A 18 -7.81 2.98 6.50
CA ASN A 18 -7.24 3.96 5.59
C ASN A 18 -6.71 5.18 6.34
N GLU A 19 -7.40 5.71 7.35
CA GLU A 19 -6.91 6.80 8.21
C GLU A 19 -5.55 6.47 8.83
N THR A 20 -5.37 5.23 9.27
CA THR A 20 -4.12 4.75 9.87
C THR A 20 -2.95 4.75 8.88
N ILE A 21 -3.20 4.41 7.61
CA ILE A 21 -2.15 4.30 6.58
C ILE A 21 -2.05 5.54 5.66
N GLN A 22 -3.04 6.43 5.68
CA GLN A 22 -3.11 7.65 4.87
C GLN A 22 -1.84 8.51 4.93
N PRO A 23 -1.23 8.80 6.10
CA PRO A 23 -0.02 9.61 6.15
C PRO A 23 1.14 8.96 5.38
N LEU A 24 1.26 7.63 5.44
CA LEU A 24 2.28 6.88 4.70
C LEU A 24 1.97 6.85 3.20
N LEU A 25 0.69 6.71 2.82
CA LEU A 25 0.26 6.80 1.42
C LEU A 25 0.61 8.17 0.81
N LYS A 26 0.43 9.26 1.56
CA LYS A 26 0.83 10.62 1.15
C LYS A 26 2.34 10.69 0.89
N LYS A 27 3.15 10.10 1.78
CA LYS A 27 4.61 10.01 1.59
C LYS A 27 4.95 9.22 0.31
N VAL A 28 4.41 8.01 0.15
CA VAL A 28 4.61 7.16 -1.03
C VAL A 28 4.27 7.92 -2.32
N SER A 29 3.14 8.64 -2.34
CA SER A 29 2.73 9.43 -3.49
C SER A 29 3.78 10.49 -3.86
N LYS A 30 4.22 11.29 -2.88
CA LYS A 30 5.26 12.30 -3.07
C LYS A 30 6.57 11.71 -3.62
N TYR A 31 7.05 10.61 -3.04
CA TYR A 31 8.27 9.94 -3.49
C TYR A 31 8.11 9.29 -4.87
N THR A 32 6.93 8.75 -5.16
CA THR A 32 6.62 8.18 -6.48
C THR A 32 6.69 9.25 -7.55
N PHE A 33 6.01 10.37 -7.33
CA PHE A 33 5.98 11.47 -8.29
C PHE A 33 7.39 12.01 -8.57
N GLY A 34 8.16 12.33 -7.52
CA GLY A 34 9.53 12.81 -7.67
C GLY A 34 10.45 11.79 -8.36
N SER A 35 10.38 10.52 -7.95
CA SER A 35 11.17 9.45 -8.54
C SER A 35 10.86 9.27 -10.04
N VAL A 36 9.58 9.22 -10.42
CA VAL A 36 9.16 9.05 -11.81
C VAL A 36 9.63 10.23 -12.65
N LEU A 37 9.45 11.47 -12.20
CA LEU A 37 9.90 12.64 -12.96
C LEU A 37 11.41 12.64 -13.19
N LEU A 38 12.21 12.40 -12.14
CA LEU A 38 13.66 12.46 -12.23
C LEU A 38 14.23 11.31 -13.06
N ILE A 39 13.74 10.08 -12.86
CA ILE A 39 14.17 8.91 -13.64
C ILE A 39 13.78 9.09 -15.10
N SER A 40 12.53 9.47 -15.39
CA SER A 40 12.07 9.70 -16.76
C SER A 40 12.86 10.81 -17.43
N PHE A 41 13.15 11.92 -16.73
CA PHE A 41 13.97 13.00 -17.26
C PHE A 41 15.39 12.50 -17.60
N ALA A 42 16.04 11.78 -16.68
CA ALA A 42 17.38 11.26 -16.91
C ALA A 42 17.41 10.26 -18.08
N ILE A 43 16.47 9.31 -18.12
CA ILE A 43 16.37 8.30 -19.18
C ILE A 43 16.09 8.97 -20.53
N PHE A 44 15.12 9.89 -20.60
CA PHE A 44 14.78 10.57 -21.84
C PHE A 44 15.97 11.36 -22.40
N ASN A 45 16.69 12.09 -21.54
CA ASN A 45 17.87 12.83 -21.96
C ASN A 45 19.01 11.90 -22.41
N LEU A 46 19.23 10.78 -21.72
CA LEU A 46 20.24 9.80 -22.11
C LEU A 46 19.92 9.14 -23.45
N ILE A 47 18.66 8.75 -23.67
CA ILE A 47 18.18 8.23 -24.95
C ILE A 47 18.34 9.29 -26.04
N SER A 48 17.97 10.54 -25.77
CA SER A 48 18.10 11.65 -26.71
C SER A 48 19.54 11.83 -27.18
N VAL A 49 20.49 11.87 -26.24
CA VAL A 49 21.92 11.95 -26.54
C VAL A 49 22.41 10.75 -27.35
N MET A 50 21.93 9.55 -27.04
CA MET A 50 22.39 8.31 -27.68
C MET A 50 21.91 8.17 -29.13
N PHE A 51 20.72 8.68 -29.47
CA PHE A 51 20.11 8.50 -30.79
C PHE A 51 20.02 9.76 -31.65
N TYR A 52 20.02 10.95 -31.05
CA TYR A 52 19.80 12.23 -31.73
C TYR A 52 20.90 13.27 -31.49
N GLY A 53 21.96 12.91 -30.76
CA GLY A 53 23.08 13.81 -30.48
C GLY A 53 23.96 14.02 -31.71
N GLU A 54 23.92 15.22 -32.32
CA GLU A 54 24.87 15.61 -33.37
C GLU A 54 26.27 15.95 -32.82
N SER A 55 26.37 16.19 -31.51
CA SER A 55 27.62 16.52 -30.81
C SER A 55 27.83 15.63 -29.58
N THR A 56 29.09 15.34 -29.27
CA THR A 56 29.44 14.55 -28.08
C THR A 56 29.00 15.29 -26.82
N PRO A 57 28.21 14.64 -25.93
CA PRO A 57 27.80 15.25 -24.68
C PRO A 57 29.01 15.61 -23.82
N THR A 58 28.98 16.76 -23.15
CA THR A 58 30.05 17.11 -22.21
C THR A 58 30.04 16.14 -21.03
N THR A 59 31.22 15.83 -20.51
CA THR A 59 31.38 14.99 -19.31
C THR A 59 30.56 15.54 -18.14
N LEU A 60 30.46 16.87 -18.01
CA LEU A 60 29.67 17.52 -16.98
C LEU A 60 28.16 17.22 -17.11
N SER A 61 27.61 17.27 -18.32
CA SER A 61 26.20 16.95 -18.59
C SER A 61 25.87 15.49 -18.22
N LEU A 62 26.76 14.55 -18.57
CA LEU A 62 26.58 13.14 -18.22
C LEU A 62 26.63 12.91 -16.70
N ILE A 63 27.54 13.59 -16.01
CA ILE A 63 27.63 13.55 -14.54
C ILE A 63 26.32 14.06 -13.91
N ILE A 64 25.79 15.20 -14.37
CA ILE A 64 24.52 15.75 -13.86
C ILE A 64 23.36 14.77 -14.08
N LEU A 65 23.24 14.21 -15.28
CA LEU A 65 22.18 13.24 -15.59
C LEU A 65 22.30 11.97 -14.73
N ALA A 66 23.52 11.49 -14.48
CA ALA A 66 23.78 10.37 -13.59
C ALA A 66 23.35 10.68 -12.14
N PHE A 67 23.68 11.87 -11.63
CA PHE A 67 23.23 12.30 -10.30
C PHE A 67 21.70 12.40 -10.20
N VAL A 68 21.04 12.97 -11.22
CA VAL A 68 19.57 13.08 -11.26
C VAL A 68 18.93 11.69 -11.27
N GLY A 69 19.43 10.78 -12.10
CA GLY A 69 18.96 9.39 -12.14
C GLY A 69 19.18 8.66 -10.81
N ALA A 70 20.36 8.80 -10.21
CA ALA A 70 20.69 8.20 -8.92
C ALA A 70 19.79 8.73 -7.79
N PHE A 71 19.51 10.03 -7.77
CA PHE A 71 18.58 10.62 -6.81
C PHE A 71 17.15 10.09 -7.01
N GLY A 72 16.69 10.00 -8.27
CA GLY A 72 15.41 9.37 -8.60
C GLY A 72 15.31 7.92 -8.13
N MET A 73 16.40 7.14 -8.25
CA MET A 73 16.48 5.76 -7.73
C MET A 73 16.48 5.70 -6.21
N ALA A 74 17.16 6.64 -5.53
CA ALA A 74 17.14 6.72 -4.07
C ALA A 74 15.72 6.97 -3.54
N LEU A 75 14.95 7.89 -4.16
CA LEU A 75 13.54 8.09 -3.83
C LEU A 75 12.70 6.83 -4.08
N ASN A 76 13.01 6.06 -5.12
CA ASN A 76 12.33 4.78 -5.41
C ASN A 76 12.58 3.74 -4.30
N LYS A 77 13.81 3.68 -3.77
CA LYS A 77 14.16 2.80 -2.65
C LYS A 77 13.41 3.20 -1.38
N GLU A 78 13.38 4.48 -1.06
CA GLU A 78 12.66 5.02 0.10
C GLU A 78 11.15 4.73 0.02
N LYS A 79 10.55 4.91 -1.17
CA LYS A 79 9.16 4.52 -1.43
C LYS A 79 8.89 3.04 -1.10
N LYS A 80 9.83 2.14 -1.40
CA LYS A 80 9.66 0.70 -1.14
C LYS A 80 9.55 0.42 0.37
N VAL A 81 10.32 1.13 1.19
CA VAL A 81 10.24 1.05 2.66
C VAL A 81 8.86 1.47 3.15
N TYR A 82 8.37 2.64 2.72
CA TYR A 82 7.03 3.09 3.13
C TYR A 82 5.90 2.16 2.65
N LYS A 83 6.04 1.53 1.47
CA LYS A 83 5.07 0.51 1.03
C LYS A 83 5.03 -0.71 1.96
N GLN A 84 6.18 -1.14 2.46
CA GLN A 84 6.25 -2.23 3.44
C GLN A 84 5.60 -1.81 4.77
N GLU A 85 5.87 -0.59 5.24
CA GLU A 85 5.25 -0.05 6.46
C GLU A 85 3.73 0.07 6.33
N ILE A 86 3.21 0.47 5.16
CA ILE A 86 1.76 0.51 4.89
C ILE A 86 1.15 -0.88 5.04
N ASN A 87 1.76 -1.90 4.43
CA ASN A 87 1.27 -3.27 4.53
C ASN A 87 1.31 -3.78 5.97
N GLN A 88 2.39 -3.49 6.69
CA GLN A 88 2.52 -3.86 8.09
C GLN A 88 1.43 -3.21 8.96
N LYS A 89 1.25 -1.88 8.87
CA LYS A 89 0.23 -1.17 9.66
C LYS A 89 -1.19 -1.57 9.28
N GLY A 90 -1.44 -1.84 8.00
CA GLY A 90 -2.72 -2.39 7.54
C GLY A 90 -3.00 -3.75 8.18
N ASN A 91 -2.03 -4.66 8.18
CA ASN A 91 -2.20 -5.98 8.77
C ASN A 91 -2.33 -5.92 10.31
N GLU A 92 -1.58 -5.02 10.97
CA GLU A 92 -1.72 -4.74 12.40
C GLU A 92 -3.14 -4.24 12.74
N TYR A 93 -3.69 -3.32 11.95
CA TYR A 93 -5.07 -2.85 12.10
C TYR A 93 -6.06 -4.02 11.97
N ILE A 94 -5.95 -4.80 10.90
CA ILE A 94 -6.84 -5.94 10.61
C ILE A 94 -6.84 -6.93 11.77
N MET A 95 -5.66 -7.40 12.18
CA MET A 95 -5.54 -8.36 13.28
C MET A 95 -6.05 -7.77 14.61
N GLY A 96 -5.76 -6.50 14.87
CA GLY A 96 -6.26 -5.80 16.06
C GLY A 96 -7.78 -5.71 16.09
N ARG A 97 -8.42 -5.40 14.96
CA ARG A 97 -9.88 -5.33 14.86
C ARG A 97 -10.53 -6.70 15.01
N MET A 98 -9.94 -7.75 14.44
CA MET A 98 -10.43 -9.13 14.60
C MET A 98 -10.38 -9.58 16.06
N LYS A 99 -9.26 -9.34 16.74
CA LYS A 99 -9.08 -9.69 18.17
C LYS A 99 -10.09 -9.05 19.11
N ASN A 100 -10.54 -7.84 18.77
CA ASN A 100 -11.49 -7.09 19.59
C ASN A 100 -12.95 -7.47 19.31
N SER A 101 -13.21 -8.42 18.40
CA SER A 101 -14.55 -8.92 18.17
C SER A 101 -15.06 -9.69 19.39
N ARG A 102 -16.32 -9.43 19.75
CA ARG A 102 -17.05 -10.17 20.79
C ARG A 102 -18.13 -11.09 20.21
N THR A 103 -18.26 -11.11 18.88
CA THR A 103 -19.34 -11.80 18.19
C THR A 103 -18.95 -13.23 17.81
N LEU A 104 -17.71 -13.41 17.32
CA LEU A 104 -17.16 -14.71 16.97
C LEU A 104 -16.44 -15.34 18.16
N SER A 105 -16.35 -16.66 18.18
CA SER A 105 -15.60 -17.37 19.23
C SER A 105 -14.09 -17.12 19.10
N GLU A 106 -13.37 -17.18 20.22
CA GLU A 106 -11.91 -16.99 20.25
C GLU A 106 -11.18 -17.93 19.27
N GLN A 107 -11.62 -19.19 19.18
CA GLN A 107 -11.06 -20.17 18.23
C GLN A 107 -11.22 -19.73 16.77
N ARG A 108 -12.36 -19.15 16.40
CA ARG A 108 -12.58 -18.64 15.02
C ARG A 108 -11.74 -17.40 14.77
N ILE A 109 -11.64 -16.50 15.74
CA ILE A 109 -10.80 -15.30 15.66
C ILE A 109 -9.32 -15.70 15.46
N ASP A 110 -8.83 -16.66 16.24
CA ASP A 110 -7.45 -17.15 16.15
C ASP A 110 -7.14 -17.79 14.79
N HIS A 111 -8.11 -18.49 14.20
CA HIS A 111 -7.98 -19.05 12.87
C HIS A 111 -7.76 -17.96 11.81
N TYR A 112 -8.61 -16.93 11.77
CA TYR A 112 -8.45 -15.80 10.85
C TYR A 112 -7.12 -15.07 11.05
N ILE A 113 -6.69 -14.85 12.30
CA ILE A 113 -5.42 -14.20 12.59
C ILE A 113 -4.24 -15.05 12.11
N LYS A 114 -4.31 -16.36 12.27
CA LYS A 114 -3.30 -17.29 11.76
C LYS A 114 -3.20 -17.19 10.24
N ASP A 115 -4.34 -17.16 9.55
CA ASP A 115 -4.39 -17.07 8.09
C ASP A 115 -3.84 -15.73 7.58
N VAL A 116 -4.18 -14.62 8.25
CA VAL A 116 -3.63 -13.29 7.93
C VAL A 116 -2.11 -13.27 8.06
N LYS A 117 -1.56 -13.88 9.12
CA LYS A 117 -0.11 -13.99 9.33
C LYS A 117 0.58 -14.85 8.28
N GLN A 118 -0.08 -15.92 7.83
CA GLN A 118 0.45 -16.82 6.81
C GLN A 118 0.35 -16.23 5.40
N GLN A 119 -0.69 -15.42 5.14
CA GLN A 119 -1.03 -14.92 3.82
C GLN A 119 -1.17 -13.39 3.83
N ASN A 120 -0.07 -12.69 4.11
CA ASN A 120 -0.04 -11.22 4.20
C ASN A 120 -0.61 -10.50 2.97
N THR A 121 -0.51 -11.09 1.76
CA THR A 121 -1.06 -10.53 0.52
C THR A 121 -2.57 -10.62 0.41
N LEU A 122 -3.20 -11.51 1.17
CA LEU A 122 -4.64 -11.77 1.18
C LEU A 122 -5.32 -11.25 2.45
N ALA A 123 -4.60 -10.53 3.30
CA ALA A 123 -5.10 -10.03 4.58
C ALA A 123 -6.41 -9.24 4.45
N LEU A 124 -6.54 -8.41 3.41
CA LEU A 124 -7.76 -7.64 3.15
C LEU A 124 -8.96 -8.53 2.80
N ASN A 125 -8.75 -9.56 1.98
CA ASN A 125 -9.82 -10.50 1.61
C ASN A 125 -10.25 -11.32 2.82
N LEU A 126 -9.29 -11.80 3.63
CA LEU A 126 -9.57 -12.49 4.89
C LEU A 126 -10.33 -11.58 5.87
N PHE A 127 -10.02 -10.29 5.88
CA PHE A 127 -10.75 -9.31 6.68
C PHE A 127 -12.19 -9.11 6.21
N TYR A 128 -12.44 -9.09 4.90
CA TYR A 128 -13.80 -9.06 4.37
C TYR A 128 -14.61 -10.30 4.75
N SER A 129 -14.01 -11.49 4.61
CA SER A 129 -14.64 -12.74 5.04
C SER A 129 -14.97 -12.72 6.52
N PHE A 130 -14.04 -12.26 7.36
CA PHE A 130 -14.25 -12.10 8.79
C PHE A 130 -15.41 -11.14 9.12
N LEU A 131 -15.44 -9.96 8.51
CA LEU A 131 -16.50 -8.97 8.75
C LEU A 131 -17.87 -9.46 8.28
N THR A 132 -17.90 -10.26 7.20
CA THR A 132 -19.12 -10.88 6.68
C THR A 132 -19.66 -11.92 7.67
N GLU A 133 -18.79 -12.80 8.17
CA GLU A 133 -19.15 -13.81 9.18
C GLU A 133 -19.61 -13.15 10.49
N GLU A 134 -18.90 -12.11 10.94
CA GLU A 134 -19.28 -11.32 12.13
C GLU A 134 -20.69 -10.74 11.99
N GLU A 135 -21.01 -10.14 10.84
CA GLU A 135 -22.33 -9.53 10.61
C GLU A 135 -23.44 -10.60 10.46
N GLU A 136 -23.16 -11.74 9.82
CA GLU A 136 -24.12 -12.85 9.72
C GLU A 136 -24.49 -13.42 11.10
N VAL A 137 -23.49 -13.67 11.96
CA VAL A 137 -23.70 -14.18 13.32
C VAL A 137 -24.47 -13.16 14.15
N LYS A 138 -24.11 -11.88 14.05
CA LYS A 138 -24.81 -10.79 14.74
C LYS A 138 -26.27 -10.70 14.31
N ASN A 139 -26.56 -10.78 13.01
CA ASN A 139 -27.93 -10.75 12.51
C ASN A 139 -28.76 -11.97 12.97
N LYS A 140 -28.17 -13.17 12.99
CA LYS A 140 -28.82 -14.35 13.54
C LYS A 140 -29.12 -14.22 15.03
N ALA A 141 -28.23 -13.61 15.81
CA ALA A 141 -28.46 -13.38 17.24
C ALA A 141 -29.53 -12.32 17.54
N LEU A 142 -29.82 -11.41 16.60
CA LEU A 142 -30.81 -10.35 16.75
C LEU A 142 -32.23 -10.75 16.30
N TYR A 143 -32.34 -11.68 15.36
CA TYR A 143 -33.62 -12.09 14.75
C TYR A 143 -33.95 -13.58 14.95
N GLY A 144 -33.10 -14.31 15.67
CA GLY A 144 -33.27 -15.74 15.98
C GLY A 144 -33.71 -16.02 17.41
#